data_AF-A0A812TZB9-F1
#
_entry.id   AF-A0A812TZB9-F1
#
_cell.length_a   1.000
_cell.length_b   1.000
_cell.length_c   1.000
_cell.angle_alpha   90.00
_cell.angle_beta   90.00
_cell.angle_gamma   90.00
#
_symmetry.space_group_name_H-M   'P 1'
#
loop_
_entity.id
_entity.type
_entity.pdbx_description
1 polymer ?
#
loop_
_entity_poly.entity_id
_entity_poly.type
_entity_poly.pdbx_seq_one_letter_code
_entity_poly.pdbx_strand_id
1 'polypeptide(L)'
;MIKSCAFMNCSALKHVEIPASVASIPERAFAYCTGLESIKIPDCVTNIGELAFAYCKGLKHLELPKSLVMVGEASFQGCFKLASLRIPKSVTTLEGFAFSYCSVLKHVEIPDLVTTIHDATFSVCVGLESVKIPDSVTSLGYHAFSYCAKLRHVELPESVTSLGEGAFCCCICLQSIKLPNSLTHIGLRAFSHCPELKHVEIPPRVVRIDAETFACCYELQTAKIPDSVVSIGKRAFECCRSLKH
;
A
#
# COMPACT_ATOMS: atom_id res chain seq x y z
N MET A 1 17.70 12.44 23.04
CA MET A 1 16.59 12.81 22.14
C MET A 1 17.16 13.11 20.76
N ILE A 2 16.65 12.47 19.70
CA ILE A 2 16.96 12.85 18.31
C ILE A 2 16.05 14.04 17.96
N LYS A 3 16.57 15.04 17.23
CA LYS A 3 15.79 16.19 16.74
C LYS A 3 15.32 15.97 15.30
N SER A 4 14.28 16.67 14.87
CA SER A 4 13.86 16.71 13.46
C SER A 4 15.05 17.03 12.55
N CYS A 5 15.13 16.37 11.40
CA CYS A 5 16.20 16.53 10.41
C CYS A 5 17.64 16.26 10.90
N ALA A 6 17.86 15.64 12.07
CA ALA A 6 19.19 15.54 12.71
C ALA A 6 20.30 14.92 11.81
N PHE A 7 19.95 13.95 10.97
CA PHE A 7 20.84 13.30 10.02
C PHE A 7 20.38 13.46 8.56
N MET A 8 19.47 14.40 8.29
CA MET A 8 18.95 14.61 6.94
C MET A 8 20.11 14.89 5.96
N ASN A 9 20.08 14.24 4.79
CA ASN A 9 21.13 14.32 3.76
C ASN A 9 22.52 13.84 4.19
N CYS A 10 22.67 13.12 5.31
CA CYS A 10 23.93 12.46 5.64
C CYS A 10 24.15 11.24 4.72
N SER A 11 24.43 11.48 3.44
CA SER A 11 24.52 10.46 2.38
C SER A 11 25.67 9.46 2.57
N ALA A 12 26.70 9.83 3.33
CA ALA A 12 27.81 8.96 3.71
C ALA A 12 27.53 8.12 4.99
N LEU A 13 26.43 8.38 5.70
CA LEU A 13 26.07 7.66 6.92
C LEU A 13 25.71 6.21 6.58
N LYS A 14 26.55 5.27 6.97
CA LYS A 14 26.31 3.82 6.77
C LYS A 14 25.71 3.12 7.99
N HIS A 15 26.03 3.62 9.18
CA HIS A 15 25.65 3.05 10.46
C HIS A 15 25.38 4.17 11.45
N VAL A 16 24.38 3.98 12.32
CA VAL A 16 24.06 4.87 13.42
C VAL A 16 23.47 4.03 14.55
N GLU A 17 23.95 4.26 15.76
CA GLU A 17 23.36 3.67 16.95
C GLU A 17 22.36 4.65 17.56
N ILE A 18 21.12 4.21 17.70
CA ILE A 18 20.08 4.99 18.38
C ILE A 18 20.07 4.56 19.85
N PRO A 19 20.31 5.48 20.81
CA PRO A 19 20.27 5.15 22.23
C PRO A 19 18.89 4.61 22.66
N ALA A 20 18.88 3.64 23.59
CA ALA A 20 17.65 3.05 24.14
C ALA A 20 16.79 4.04 24.95
N SER A 21 17.24 5.29 25.15
CA SER A 21 16.45 6.37 25.75
C SER A 21 15.62 7.16 24.73
N VAL A 22 15.71 6.83 23.44
CA VAL A 22 14.93 7.49 22.38
C VAL A 22 13.55 6.87 22.30
N ALA A 23 12.51 7.65 22.62
CA ALA A 23 11.11 7.22 22.58
C ALA A 23 10.45 7.33 21.20
N SER A 24 11.00 8.16 20.31
CA SER A 24 10.45 8.40 18.96
C SER A 24 11.54 8.80 17.98
N ILE A 25 11.35 8.46 16.70
CA ILE A 25 12.13 9.01 15.60
C ILE A 25 11.36 10.18 15.01
N PRO A 26 11.84 11.44 15.12
CA PRO A 26 11.10 12.61 14.65
C PRO A 26 11.11 12.72 13.13
N GLU A 27 10.37 13.71 12.62
CA GLU A 27 10.24 13.97 11.19
C GLU A 27 11.61 14.16 10.51
N ARG A 28 11.76 13.57 9.32
CA ARG A 28 12.95 13.68 8.46
C ARG A 28 14.28 13.34 9.13
N ALA A 29 14.29 12.67 10.29
CA ALA A 29 15.49 12.45 11.09
C ALA A 29 16.66 11.84 10.30
N PHE A 30 16.37 10.90 9.39
CA PHE A 30 17.30 10.22 8.51
C PHE A 30 16.91 10.34 7.04
N ALA A 31 16.11 11.35 6.67
CA ALA A 31 15.68 11.53 5.29
C ALA A 31 16.92 11.74 4.37
N TYR A 32 16.92 11.08 3.21
CA TYR A 32 17.99 11.12 2.23
C TYR A 32 19.36 10.62 2.73
N CYS A 33 19.41 9.80 3.79
CA CYS A 33 20.61 9.03 4.16
C CYS A 33 20.86 7.88 3.16
N THR A 34 21.27 8.21 1.93
CA THR A 34 21.36 7.24 0.83
C THR A 34 22.37 6.12 1.04
N GLY A 35 23.37 6.32 1.91
CA GLY A 35 24.37 5.31 2.28
C GLY A 35 23.96 4.39 3.43
N LEU A 36 22.82 4.63 4.10
CA LEU A 36 22.38 3.86 5.25
C LEU A 36 21.86 2.50 4.78
N GLU A 37 22.55 1.41 5.09
CA GLU A 37 22.19 0.06 4.63
C GLU A 37 21.33 -0.72 5.63
N SER A 38 21.52 -0.45 6.92
CA SER A 38 20.75 -1.02 8.03
C SER A 38 20.70 -0.02 9.19
N ILE A 39 19.67 -0.14 10.01
CA ILE A 39 19.54 0.64 11.24
C ILE A 39 18.82 -0.19 12.30
N LYS A 40 19.33 -0.17 13.53
CA LYS A 40 18.66 -0.80 14.68
C LYS A 40 17.86 0.27 15.43
N ILE A 41 16.53 0.15 15.40
CA ILE A 41 15.63 1.02 16.15
C ILE A 41 15.34 0.36 17.51
N PRO A 42 15.56 1.05 18.65
CA PRO A 42 15.31 0.48 19.97
C PRO A 42 13.83 0.12 20.19
N ASP A 43 13.58 -1.00 20.88
CA ASP A 43 12.22 -1.53 21.12
C ASP A 43 11.30 -0.57 21.90
N CYS A 44 11.84 0.45 22.59
CA CYS A 44 11.09 1.49 23.28
C CYS A 44 10.51 2.57 22.36
N VAL A 45 10.90 2.60 21.07
CA VAL A 45 10.38 3.57 20.11
C VAL A 45 8.94 3.22 19.78
N THR A 46 8.03 4.17 20.01
CA THR A 46 6.58 4.01 19.76
C THR A 46 6.11 4.73 18.50
N ASN A 47 6.88 5.70 18.00
CA ASN A 47 6.52 6.51 16.84
C ASN A 47 7.70 6.74 15.90
N ILE A 48 7.45 6.59 14.59
CA ILE A 48 8.36 7.00 13.51
C ILE A 48 7.64 8.10 12.73
N GLY A 49 8.18 9.32 12.76
CA GLY A 49 7.54 10.51 12.20
C GLY A 49 7.58 10.60 10.67
N GLU A 50 6.92 11.64 10.16
CA GLU A 50 6.85 11.97 8.74
C GLU A 50 8.23 11.96 8.08
N LEU A 51 8.36 11.26 6.95
CA LEU A 51 9.58 11.19 6.15
C LEU A 51 10.85 10.75 6.91
N ALA A 52 10.72 10.13 8.08
CA ALA A 52 11.85 9.85 8.98
C ALA A 52 13.02 9.11 8.30
N PHE A 53 12.73 8.20 7.37
CA PHE A 53 13.68 7.43 6.57
C PHE A 53 13.41 7.57 5.06
N ALA A 54 12.74 8.64 4.63
CA ALA A 54 12.41 8.86 3.24
C ALA A 54 13.69 8.90 2.38
N TYR A 55 13.66 8.20 1.25
CA TYR A 55 14.75 8.08 0.29
C TYR A 55 16.08 7.57 0.90
N CYS A 56 16.02 6.74 1.94
CA CYS A 56 17.14 5.88 2.36
C CYS A 56 17.40 4.77 1.34
N LYS A 57 17.89 5.14 0.15
CA LYS A 57 18.03 4.24 -1.03
C LYS A 57 18.94 3.03 -0.79
N GLY A 58 19.81 3.10 0.21
CA GLY A 58 20.71 2.02 0.63
C GLY A 58 20.05 0.99 1.54
N LEU A 59 18.92 1.31 2.18
CA LEU A 59 18.35 0.54 3.28
C LEU A 59 17.81 -0.80 2.77
N LYS A 60 18.45 -1.89 3.20
CA LYS A 60 18.12 -3.26 2.80
C LYS A 60 17.34 -4.02 3.87
N HIS A 61 17.75 -3.81 5.12
CA HIS A 61 17.24 -4.51 6.29
C HIS A 61 16.77 -3.51 7.33
N LEU A 62 15.54 -3.70 7.80
CA LEU A 62 14.93 -2.89 8.83
C LEU A 62 14.11 -3.80 9.74
N GLU A 63 14.45 -3.78 11.03
CA GLU A 63 13.61 -4.34 12.08
C GLU A 63 12.88 -3.20 12.76
N LEU A 64 11.56 -3.18 12.62
CA LEU A 64 10.72 -2.21 13.30
C LEU A 64 10.59 -2.59 14.78
N PRO A 65 10.59 -1.61 15.70
CA PRO A 65 10.63 -1.86 17.13
C PRO A 65 9.31 -2.49 17.62
N LYS A 66 9.37 -3.41 18.59
CA LYS A 66 8.18 -4.15 19.04
C LYS A 66 7.09 -3.27 19.64
N SER A 67 7.43 -2.11 20.20
CA SER A 67 6.46 -1.17 20.78
C SER A 67 5.95 -0.14 19.77
N LEU A 68 6.27 -0.27 18.49
CA LEU A 68 5.84 0.68 17.45
C LEU A 68 4.32 0.73 17.36
N VAL A 69 3.75 1.92 17.49
CA VAL A 69 2.31 2.17 17.38
C VAL A 69 1.97 2.84 16.05
N MET A 70 2.84 3.73 15.57
CA MET A 70 2.58 4.58 14.40
C MET A 70 3.78 4.63 13.46
N VAL A 71 3.49 4.45 12.16
CA VAL A 71 4.39 4.70 11.04
C VAL A 71 3.87 5.92 10.30
N GLY A 72 4.59 7.04 10.40
CA GLY A 72 4.18 8.34 9.87
C GLY A 72 4.25 8.45 8.35
N GLU A 73 3.67 9.54 7.84
CA GLU A 73 3.50 9.76 6.41
C GLU A 73 4.84 9.70 5.67
N ALA A 74 4.89 8.93 4.58
CA ALA A 74 6.07 8.76 3.75
C ALA A 74 7.35 8.32 4.50
N SER A 75 7.25 7.75 5.71
CA SER A 75 8.41 7.52 6.58
C SER A 75 9.47 6.61 5.94
N PHE A 76 9.09 5.65 5.09
CA PHE A 76 10.01 4.78 4.34
C PHE A 76 9.83 4.92 2.82
N GLN A 77 9.25 6.04 2.35
CA GLN A 77 9.07 6.29 0.92
C GLN A 77 10.42 6.22 0.20
N GLY A 78 10.51 5.53 -0.94
CA GLY A 78 11.73 5.48 -1.74
C GLY A 78 12.87 4.66 -1.13
N CYS A 79 12.60 3.81 -0.15
CA CYS A 79 13.53 2.78 0.30
C CYS A 79 13.62 1.63 -0.72
N PHE A 80 14.16 1.92 -1.92
CA PHE A 80 14.12 1.03 -3.08
C PHE A 80 14.75 -0.36 -2.88
N LYS A 81 15.61 -0.52 -1.86
CA LYS A 81 16.32 -1.77 -1.56
C LYS A 81 15.73 -2.54 -0.37
N LEU A 82 14.65 -2.05 0.25
CA LEU A 82 14.04 -2.69 1.41
C LEU A 82 13.33 -3.98 0.97
N ALA A 83 13.98 -5.12 1.19
CA ALA A 83 13.53 -6.43 0.69
C ALA A 83 12.61 -7.17 1.69
N SER A 84 12.81 -6.93 2.98
CA SER A 84 12.02 -7.55 4.05
C SER A 84 11.50 -6.49 5.00
N LEU A 85 10.20 -6.50 5.24
CA LEU A 85 9.51 -5.65 6.21
C LEU A 85 8.62 -6.54 7.08
N ARG A 86 8.84 -6.50 8.39
CA ARG A 86 7.90 -7.07 9.36
C ARG A 86 7.31 -5.92 10.16
N ILE A 87 6.02 -5.66 9.95
CA ILE A 87 5.29 -4.63 10.68
C ILE A 87 4.87 -5.24 12.04
N PRO A 88 5.25 -4.65 13.17
CA PRO A 88 4.90 -5.17 14.50
C PRO A 88 3.38 -5.21 14.71
N LYS A 89 2.89 -6.20 15.46
CA LYS A 89 1.45 -6.36 15.77
C LYS A 89 0.85 -5.19 16.57
N SER A 90 1.70 -4.42 17.24
CA SER A 90 1.36 -3.22 18.01
C SER A 90 1.03 -2.00 17.14
N VAL A 91 1.39 -2.03 15.86
CA VAL A 91 1.12 -0.92 14.95
C VAL A 91 -0.38 -0.82 14.69
N THR A 92 -0.90 0.37 14.95
CA THR A 92 -2.32 0.73 14.75
C THR A 92 -2.50 1.65 13.56
N THR A 93 -1.46 2.39 13.18
CA THR A 93 -1.52 3.41 12.11
C THR A 93 -0.36 3.24 11.14
N LEU A 94 -0.71 3.11 9.85
CA LEU A 94 0.17 3.21 8.70
C LEU A 94 -0.29 4.38 7.85
N GLU A 95 0.40 5.52 7.96
CA GLU A 95 0.01 6.73 7.24
C GLU A 95 0.25 6.63 5.74
N GLY A 96 -0.23 7.65 5.02
CA GLY A 96 -0.09 7.75 3.57
C GLY A 96 1.37 7.64 3.13
N PHE A 97 1.61 7.02 1.97
CA PHE A 97 2.93 6.87 1.33
C PHE A 97 3.99 6.13 2.17
N ALA A 98 3.66 5.58 3.36
CA ALA A 98 4.64 5.10 4.34
C ALA A 98 5.67 4.14 3.74
N PHE A 99 5.27 3.24 2.83
CA PHE A 99 6.16 2.31 2.14
C PHE A 99 6.15 2.47 0.61
N SER A 100 5.71 3.62 0.10
CA SER A 100 5.67 3.87 -1.34
C SER A 100 7.06 3.77 -1.96
N TYR A 101 7.17 3.24 -3.18
CA TYR A 101 8.44 3.01 -3.88
C TYR A 101 9.41 2.03 -3.18
N CYS A 102 8.94 1.17 -2.27
CA CYS A 102 9.73 0.02 -1.78
C CYS A 102 9.79 -1.09 -2.85
N SER A 103 10.49 -0.83 -3.95
CA SER A 103 10.37 -1.58 -5.21
C SER A 103 10.80 -3.05 -5.16
N VAL A 104 11.58 -3.48 -4.16
CA VAL A 104 12.01 -4.88 -4.01
C VAL A 104 11.26 -5.63 -2.91
N LEU A 105 10.34 -4.96 -2.21
CA LEU A 105 9.53 -5.58 -1.15
C LEU A 105 8.59 -6.61 -1.77
N LYS A 106 8.68 -7.87 -1.33
CA LYS A 106 7.92 -8.98 -1.93
C LYS A 106 6.63 -9.34 -1.22
N HIS A 107 6.65 -9.31 0.12
CA HIS A 107 5.56 -9.77 0.95
C HIS A 107 5.31 -8.74 2.06
N VAL A 108 4.04 -8.45 2.30
CA VAL A 108 3.61 -7.57 3.39
C VAL A 108 2.49 -8.24 4.17
N GLU A 109 2.64 -8.26 5.49
CA GLU A 109 1.55 -8.61 6.42
C GLU A 109 1.14 -7.34 7.15
N ILE A 110 -0.10 -6.91 6.93
CA ILE A 110 -0.67 -5.75 7.63
C ILE A 110 -1.13 -6.20 9.03
N PRO A 111 -0.77 -5.48 10.11
CA PRO A 111 -1.16 -5.83 11.48
C PRO A 111 -2.67 -5.78 11.73
N ASP A 112 -3.15 -6.69 12.59
CA ASP A 112 -4.58 -6.88 12.93
C ASP A 112 -5.26 -5.67 13.62
N LEU A 113 -4.51 -4.64 13.99
CA LEU A 113 -5.05 -3.40 14.59
C LEU A 113 -5.20 -2.26 13.56
N VAL A 114 -4.68 -2.44 12.34
CA VAL A 114 -4.82 -1.44 11.28
C VAL A 114 -6.22 -1.49 10.70
N THR A 115 -6.93 -0.37 10.72
CA THR A 115 -8.30 -0.25 10.19
C THR A 115 -8.37 0.37 8.80
N THR A 116 -7.36 1.14 8.42
CA THR A 116 -7.29 1.79 7.10
C THR A 116 -5.91 1.60 6.50
N ILE A 117 -5.86 1.22 5.23
CA ILE A 117 -4.65 1.32 4.42
C ILE A 117 -4.72 2.68 3.73
N HIS A 118 -3.92 3.64 4.19
CA HIS A 118 -3.98 5.03 3.73
C HIS A 118 -3.52 5.20 2.28
N ASP A 119 -3.60 6.44 1.81
CA ASP A 119 -3.27 6.82 0.45
C ASP A 119 -1.84 6.42 0.09
N ALA A 120 -1.70 5.69 -1.02
CA ALA A 120 -0.44 5.28 -1.59
C ALA A 120 0.52 4.53 -0.64
N THR A 121 0.05 3.98 0.49
CA THR A 121 0.89 3.32 1.50
C THR A 121 1.84 2.28 0.89
N PHE A 122 1.40 1.51 -0.11
CA PHE A 122 2.21 0.54 -0.85
C PHE A 122 2.30 0.84 -2.36
N SER A 123 2.07 2.09 -2.76
CA SER A 123 2.13 2.50 -4.17
C SER A 123 3.55 2.34 -4.74
N VAL A 124 3.67 1.83 -5.97
CA VAL A 124 4.92 1.59 -6.69
C VAL A 124 5.84 0.57 -5.99
N CYS A 125 5.27 -0.30 -5.15
CA CYS A 125 5.93 -1.53 -4.70
C CYS A 125 5.89 -2.57 -5.83
N VAL A 126 6.63 -2.32 -6.90
CA VAL A 126 6.62 -3.14 -8.14
C VAL A 126 7.02 -4.60 -7.90
N GLY A 127 7.78 -4.86 -6.84
CA GLY A 127 8.21 -6.19 -6.41
C GLY A 127 7.19 -6.96 -5.57
N LEU A 128 6.08 -6.33 -5.15
CA LEU A 128 5.12 -6.91 -4.22
C LEU A 128 4.36 -8.04 -4.91
N GLU A 129 4.55 -9.26 -4.41
CA GLU A 129 3.95 -10.49 -4.93
C GLU A 129 2.69 -10.88 -4.15
N SER A 130 2.67 -10.61 -2.83
CA SER A 130 1.51 -10.85 -1.97
C SER A 130 1.37 -9.84 -0.84
N VAL A 131 0.12 -9.58 -0.44
CA VAL A 131 -0.24 -8.81 0.74
C VAL A 131 -1.30 -9.55 1.54
N LYS A 132 -1.11 -9.64 2.85
CA LYS A 132 -2.13 -10.12 3.79
C LYS A 132 -2.83 -8.92 4.43
N ILE A 133 -4.11 -8.74 4.11
CA ILE A 133 -4.96 -7.68 4.65
C ILE A 133 -5.85 -8.30 5.75
N PRO A 134 -5.77 -7.85 7.01
CA PRO A 134 -6.52 -8.42 8.12
C PRO A 134 -7.97 -7.95 8.14
N ASP A 135 -8.82 -8.71 8.82
CA ASP A 135 -10.26 -8.44 8.95
C ASP A 135 -10.59 -7.11 9.65
N SER A 136 -9.62 -6.45 10.29
CA SER A 136 -9.78 -5.12 10.86
C SER A 136 -9.88 -4.01 9.80
N VAL A 137 -9.38 -4.23 8.58
CA VAL A 137 -9.31 -3.19 7.54
C VAL A 137 -10.69 -2.93 6.92
N THR A 138 -11.17 -1.69 7.03
CA THR A 138 -12.47 -1.26 6.51
C THR A 138 -12.38 -0.47 5.21
N SER A 139 -11.21 0.09 4.89
CA SER A 139 -11.03 0.95 3.72
C SER A 139 -9.59 0.95 3.19
N LEU A 140 -9.48 1.04 1.87
CA LEU A 140 -8.22 1.27 1.14
C LEU A 140 -8.27 2.66 0.52
N GLY A 141 -7.24 3.48 0.75
CA GLY A 141 -7.12 4.85 0.28
C GLY A 141 -6.75 4.97 -1.20
N TYR A 142 -6.56 6.23 -1.64
CA TYR A 142 -6.17 6.57 -3.00
C TYR A 142 -4.85 5.90 -3.36
N HIS A 143 -4.80 5.17 -4.47
CA HIS A 143 -3.58 4.54 -4.97
C HIS A 143 -2.88 3.57 -4.01
N ALA A 144 -3.58 3.03 -2.99
CA ALA A 144 -3.01 2.23 -1.89
C ALA A 144 -2.02 1.14 -2.35
N PHE A 145 -2.32 0.45 -3.46
CA PHE A 145 -1.50 -0.59 -4.09
C PHE A 145 -1.24 -0.31 -5.59
N SER A 146 -1.30 0.95 -6.02
CA SER A 146 -1.12 1.26 -7.44
C SER A 146 0.30 0.91 -7.91
N TYR A 147 0.44 0.46 -9.16
CA TYR A 147 1.71 0.03 -9.76
C TYR A 147 2.41 -1.14 -9.04
N CYS A 148 1.69 -1.95 -8.26
CA CYS A 148 2.20 -3.22 -7.73
C CYS A 148 2.26 -4.29 -8.85
N ALA A 149 3.25 -4.17 -9.73
CA ALA A 149 3.34 -4.90 -10.99
C ALA A 149 3.37 -6.43 -10.84
N LYS A 150 3.86 -6.97 -9.72
CA LYS A 150 3.93 -8.41 -9.44
C LYS A 150 2.78 -8.97 -8.61
N LEU A 151 1.83 -8.13 -8.18
CA LEU A 151 0.74 -8.56 -7.30
C LEU A 151 -0.28 -9.34 -8.12
N ARG A 152 -0.40 -10.65 -7.88
CA ARG A 152 -1.21 -11.57 -8.70
C ARG A 152 -2.60 -11.82 -8.16
N HIS A 153 -2.69 -11.98 -6.85
CA HIS A 153 -3.91 -12.33 -6.14
C HIS A 153 -4.03 -11.44 -4.90
N VAL A 154 -5.21 -10.88 -4.71
CA VAL A 154 -5.55 -10.09 -3.53
C VAL A 154 -6.87 -10.62 -2.98
N GLU A 155 -6.85 -10.98 -1.71
CA GLU A 155 -8.04 -11.31 -0.93
C GLU A 155 -8.37 -10.10 -0.06
N LEU A 156 -9.51 -9.46 -0.33
CA LEU A 156 -10.03 -8.40 0.50
C LEU A 156 -10.94 -9.03 1.58
N PRO A 157 -10.78 -8.65 2.86
CA PRO A 157 -11.64 -9.16 3.91
C PRO A 157 -13.07 -8.61 3.79
N GLU A 158 -14.04 -9.34 4.36
CA GLU A 158 -15.46 -8.95 4.33
C GLU A 158 -15.77 -7.66 5.13
N SER A 159 -14.80 -7.08 5.82
CA SER A 159 -14.91 -5.77 6.47
C SER A 159 -14.65 -4.59 5.54
N VAL A 160 -14.04 -4.79 4.36
CA VAL A 160 -13.72 -3.68 3.44
C VAL A 160 -14.99 -3.15 2.78
N THR A 161 -15.30 -1.88 3.06
CA THR A 161 -16.50 -1.19 2.56
C THR A 161 -16.21 -0.22 1.41
N SER A 162 -14.96 0.20 1.23
CA SER A 162 -14.57 1.21 0.24
C SER A 162 -13.17 0.98 -0.33
N LEU A 163 -13.04 1.14 -1.65
CA LEU A 163 -11.78 1.22 -2.39
C LEU A 163 -11.62 2.62 -2.96
N GLY A 164 -10.54 3.31 -2.61
CA GLY A 164 -10.19 4.64 -3.11
C GLY A 164 -9.85 4.65 -4.60
N GLU A 165 -9.75 5.84 -5.17
CA GLU A 165 -9.38 5.99 -6.58
C GLU A 165 -8.00 5.36 -6.86
N GLY A 166 -7.94 4.58 -7.94
CA GLY A 166 -6.73 3.93 -8.40
C GLY A 166 -6.11 2.94 -7.41
N ALA A 167 -6.87 2.43 -6.42
CA ALA A 167 -6.35 1.55 -5.37
C ALA A 167 -5.48 0.39 -5.87
N PHE A 168 -5.83 -0.23 -7.01
CA PHE A 168 -5.07 -1.28 -7.69
C PHE A 168 -4.75 -0.91 -9.16
N CYS A 169 -4.72 0.39 -9.49
CA CYS A 169 -4.40 0.84 -10.84
C CYS A 169 -3.00 0.38 -11.24
N CYS A 170 -2.83 -0.07 -12.49
CA CYS A 170 -1.56 -0.55 -13.04
C CYS A 170 -0.97 -1.77 -12.31
N CYS A 171 -1.78 -2.58 -11.63
CA CYS A 171 -1.37 -3.90 -11.14
C CYS A 171 -1.35 -4.91 -12.30
N ILE A 172 -0.28 -4.87 -13.10
CA ILE A 172 -0.29 -5.52 -14.42
C ILE A 172 -0.42 -7.04 -14.40
N CYS A 173 0.03 -7.71 -13.33
CA CYS A 173 -0.11 -9.15 -13.15
C CYS A 173 -1.31 -9.56 -12.30
N LEU A 174 -2.22 -8.64 -11.94
CA LEU A 174 -3.40 -8.96 -11.13
C LEU A 174 -4.37 -9.80 -11.96
N GLN A 175 -4.47 -11.09 -11.61
CA GLN A 175 -5.26 -12.07 -12.38
C GLN A 175 -6.67 -12.23 -11.81
N SER A 176 -6.80 -12.16 -10.49
CA SER A 176 -8.06 -12.28 -9.79
C SER A 176 -8.09 -11.39 -8.55
N ILE A 177 -9.26 -10.85 -8.27
CA ILE A 177 -9.57 -10.18 -7.02
C ILE A 177 -10.97 -10.59 -6.57
N LYS A 178 -11.11 -11.01 -5.32
CA LYS A 178 -12.41 -11.26 -4.71
C LYS A 178 -12.86 -9.97 -4.03
N LEU A 179 -13.90 -9.34 -4.58
CA LEU A 179 -14.53 -8.17 -3.96
C LEU A 179 -15.51 -8.65 -2.86
N PRO A 180 -15.47 -8.09 -1.64
CA PRO A 180 -16.30 -8.55 -0.53
C PRO A 180 -17.74 -8.04 -0.67
N ASN A 181 -18.70 -8.75 -0.06
CA ASN A 181 -20.12 -8.41 -0.15
C ASN A 181 -20.49 -7.11 0.58
N SER A 182 -19.64 -6.70 1.52
CA SER A 182 -19.76 -5.44 2.26
C SER A 182 -19.36 -4.20 1.45
N LEU A 183 -18.72 -4.38 0.29
CA LEU A 183 -18.21 -3.27 -0.51
C LEU A 183 -19.35 -2.41 -1.05
N THR A 184 -19.29 -1.12 -0.73
CA THR A 184 -20.29 -0.11 -1.15
C THR A 184 -19.75 0.86 -2.19
N HIS A 185 -18.43 1.05 -2.23
CA HIS A 185 -17.77 2.02 -3.10
C HIS A 185 -16.54 1.44 -3.79
N ILE A 186 -16.45 1.64 -5.11
CA ILE A 186 -15.28 1.33 -5.94
C ILE A 186 -14.88 2.62 -6.67
N GLY A 187 -13.76 3.21 -6.28
CA GLY A 187 -13.32 4.50 -6.79
C GLY A 187 -12.97 4.53 -8.28
N LEU A 188 -12.83 5.76 -8.79
CA LEU A 188 -12.33 6.07 -10.13
C LEU A 188 -11.04 5.27 -10.40
N ARG A 189 -10.94 4.63 -11.57
CA ARG A 189 -9.74 3.87 -11.99
C ARG A 189 -9.25 2.78 -11.02
N ALA A 190 -10.07 2.30 -10.07
CA ALA A 190 -9.62 1.38 -9.02
C ALA A 190 -8.86 0.15 -9.55
N PHE A 191 -9.24 -0.37 -10.72
CA PHE A 191 -8.62 -1.50 -11.40
C PHE A 191 -8.15 -1.15 -12.82
N SER A 192 -7.95 0.13 -13.13
CA SER A 192 -7.52 0.56 -14.45
C SER A 192 -6.14 -0.03 -14.78
N HIS A 193 -5.91 -0.40 -16.04
CA HIS A 193 -4.66 -0.99 -16.52
C HIS A 193 -4.25 -2.27 -15.77
N CYS A 194 -5.22 -3.14 -15.45
CA CYS A 194 -5.01 -4.52 -14.98
C CYS A 194 -5.24 -5.50 -16.14
N PRO A 195 -4.32 -5.60 -17.12
CA PRO A 195 -4.54 -6.37 -18.35
C PRO A 195 -4.77 -7.86 -18.12
N GLU A 196 -4.23 -8.45 -17.05
CA GLU A 196 -4.39 -9.88 -16.74
C GLU A 196 -5.69 -10.23 -15.98
N LEU A 197 -6.50 -9.24 -15.57
CA LEU A 197 -7.72 -9.47 -14.80
C LEU A 197 -8.79 -10.10 -15.70
N LYS A 198 -9.22 -11.33 -15.40
CA LYS A 198 -10.13 -12.11 -16.27
C LYS A 198 -11.61 -12.03 -15.90
N HIS A 199 -11.91 -11.99 -14.61
CA HIS A 199 -13.27 -12.06 -14.11
C HIS A 199 -13.45 -11.08 -12.97
N VAL A 200 -14.57 -10.37 -12.98
CA VAL A 200 -14.99 -9.55 -11.85
C VAL A 200 -16.46 -9.79 -11.53
N GLU A 201 -16.77 -9.91 -10.24
CA GLU A 201 -18.12 -9.94 -9.71
C GLU A 201 -18.31 -8.71 -8.83
N ILE A 202 -19.17 -7.79 -9.27
CA ILE A 202 -19.43 -6.55 -8.55
C ILE A 202 -20.35 -6.88 -7.36
N PRO A 203 -19.99 -6.48 -6.13
CA PRO A 203 -20.78 -6.82 -4.94
C PRO A 203 -22.18 -6.19 -4.92
N PRO A 204 -23.17 -6.84 -4.27
CA PRO A 204 -24.58 -6.45 -4.32
C PRO A 204 -24.91 -5.13 -3.62
N ARG A 205 -23.95 -4.53 -2.90
CA ARG A 205 -24.10 -3.24 -2.23
C ARG A 205 -23.50 -2.08 -3.03
N VAL A 206 -22.81 -2.36 -4.14
CA VAL A 206 -22.27 -1.32 -5.02
C VAL A 206 -23.41 -0.72 -5.84
N VAL A 207 -23.56 0.61 -5.73
CA VAL A 207 -24.62 1.37 -6.42
C VAL A 207 -24.10 2.03 -7.71
N ARG A 208 -22.79 2.23 -7.81
CA ARG A 208 -22.15 2.92 -8.93
C ARG A 208 -20.79 2.29 -9.25
N ILE A 209 -20.53 2.08 -10.54
CA ILE A 209 -19.19 1.79 -11.07
C ILE A 209 -18.66 3.11 -11.63
N ASP A 210 -17.56 3.63 -11.10
CA ASP A 210 -17.02 4.93 -11.51
C ASP A 210 -16.35 4.92 -12.89
N ALA A 211 -15.93 6.10 -13.34
CA ALA A 211 -15.27 6.23 -14.64
C ALA A 211 -13.93 5.48 -14.65
N GLU A 212 -13.63 4.86 -15.79
CA GLU A 212 -12.38 4.12 -16.03
C GLU A 212 -12.04 3.02 -15.00
N THR A 213 -12.99 2.58 -14.16
CA THR A 213 -12.74 1.61 -13.06
C THR A 213 -12.04 0.34 -13.53
N PHE A 214 -12.42 -0.22 -14.67
CA PHE A 214 -11.81 -1.39 -15.31
C PHE A 214 -11.24 -1.06 -16.71
N ALA A 215 -10.92 0.21 -16.98
CA ALA A 215 -10.35 0.59 -18.26
C ALA A 215 -9.02 -0.13 -18.52
N CYS A 216 -8.78 -0.56 -19.75
CA CYS A 216 -7.59 -1.30 -20.19
C CYS A 216 -7.38 -2.66 -19.51
N CYS A 217 -8.43 -3.27 -18.96
CA CYS A 217 -8.41 -4.69 -18.56
C CYS A 217 -8.61 -5.57 -19.80
N TYR A 218 -7.56 -5.74 -20.61
CA TYR A 218 -7.63 -6.38 -21.93
C TYR A 218 -8.17 -7.81 -21.89
N GLU A 219 -7.80 -8.60 -20.88
CA GLU A 219 -8.21 -10.00 -20.72
C GLU A 219 -9.51 -10.17 -19.92
N LEU A 220 -10.23 -9.10 -19.57
CA LEU A 220 -11.48 -9.20 -18.84
C LEU A 220 -12.55 -9.88 -19.69
N GLN A 221 -12.92 -11.11 -19.34
CA GLN A 221 -13.86 -11.94 -20.07
C GLN A 221 -15.30 -11.79 -19.57
N THR A 222 -15.48 -11.64 -18.26
CA THR A 222 -16.79 -11.51 -17.63
C THR A 222 -16.81 -10.44 -16.55
N ALA A 223 -17.89 -9.67 -16.51
CA ALA A 223 -18.20 -8.73 -15.46
C ALA A 223 -19.66 -8.95 -15.02
N LYS A 224 -19.86 -9.53 -13.83
CA LYS A 224 -21.21 -9.66 -13.26
C LYS A 224 -21.56 -8.37 -12.55
N ILE A 225 -22.59 -7.69 -13.06
CA ILE A 225 -23.08 -6.42 -12.51
C ILE A 225 -24.43 -6.71 -11.84
N PRO A 226 -24.59 -6.46 -10.53
CA PRO A 226 -25.84 -6.69 -9.81
C PRO A 226 -26.86 -5.58 -10.08
N ASP A 227 -28.14 -5.87 -9.85
CA ASP A 227 -29.26 -4.93 -10.02
C ASP A 227 -29.17 -3.67 -9.14
N SER A 228 -28.32 -3.69 -8.10
CA SER A 228 -28.03 -2.53 -7.26
C SER A 228 -27.31 -1.41 -8.00
N VAL A 229 -26.60 -1.72 -9.09
CA VAL A 229 -25.83 -0.72 -9.86
C VAL A 229 -26.79 0.11 -10.72
N VAL A 230 -26.97 1.38 -10.34
CA VAL A 230 -27.84 2.32 -11.07
C VAL A 230 -27.08 3.21 -12.06
N SER A 231 -25.74 3.22 -11.99
CA SER A 231 -24.91 4.01 -12.91
C SER A 231 -23.56 3.38 -13.17
N ILE A 232 -23.13 3.45 -14.44
CA ILE A 232 -21.80 3.04 -14.91
C ILE A 232 -21.13 4.26 -15.53
N GLY A 233 -19.96 4.60 -15.01
CA GLY A 233 -19.20 5.79 -15.39
C GLY A 233 -18.63 5.72 -16.80
N LYS A 234 -18.26 6.88 -17.33
CA LYS A 234 -17.60 7.01 -18.64
C LYS A 234 -16.38 6.08 -18.70
N ARG A 235 -16.26 5.30 -19.78
CA ARG A 235 -15.10 4.42 -20.03
C ARG A 235 -14.84 3.39 -18.92
N ALA A 236 -15.82 3.06 -18.08
CA ALA A 236 -15.64 2.09 -16.99
C ALA A 236 -15.04 0.76 -17.45
N PHE A 237 -15.38 0.30 -18.66
CA PHE A 237 -14.85 -0.91 -19.31
C PHE A 237 -14.16 -0.60 -20.65
N GLU A 238 -13.58 0.61 -20.80
CA GLU A 238 -12.88 1.00 -22.02
C GLU A 238 -11.73 0.02 -22.31
N CYS A 239 -11.55 -0.36 -23.57
CA CYS A 239 -10.54 -1.31 -24.01
C CYS A 239 -10.59 -2.71 -23.36
N CYS A 240 -11.71 -3.15 -22.76
CA CYS A 240 -11.92 -4.55 -22.35
C CYS A 240 -12.22 -5.44 -23.56
N ARG A 241 -11.18 -5.80 -24.32
CA ARG A 241 -11.31 -6.47 -25.64
C ARG A 241 -11.86 -7.89 -25.56
N SER A 242 -11.66 -8.57 -24.43
CA SER A 242 -12.14 -9.94 -24.20
C SER A 242 -13.54 -10.02 -23.59
N LEU A 243 -14.16 -8.88 -23.24
CA LEU A 243 -15.44 -8.83 -22.53
C LEU A 243 -16.56 -9.15 -23.53
N LYS A 244 -17.18 -10.31 -23.35
CA LYS A 244 -18.28 -10.75 -24.22
C LYS A 244 -19.60 -10.11 -23.76
N HIS A 245 -20.43 -9.75 -24.73
CA HIS A 245 -21.79 -9.24 -24.54
C HIS A 245 -22.71 -10.29 -23.91
#